data_AF-A0A7V3J1I2-F1
#
_entry.id   AF-A0A7V3J1I2-F1
#
_cell.length_a   1.000
_cell.length_b   1.000
_cell.length_c   1.000
_cell.angle_alpha   90.00
_cell.angle_beta   90.00
_cell.angle_gamma   90.00
#
_symmetry.space_group_name_H-M   'P 1'
#
loop_
_entity.id
_entity.type
_entity.pdbx_description
1 polymer ?
#
loop_
_entity_poly.entity_id
_entity_poly.type
_entity_poly.pdbx_seq_one_letter_code
_entity_poly.pdbx_strand_id
1 'polypeptide(L)'
;GVLIGQAILGTLGVFVGMLVVYKTGAIRVTPKFSRMIVAGLFGVLALMLGNLVLAMFGVDHGQGLGLRSGGPLAIMFSLVCIALAAFSFLIDFDAADQMIRAGAPEKAAWGIALGLTVTLVWLYIEILRLLSYLQND
;
A
#
# COMPACT_ATOMS: atom_id res chain seq x y z
N GLY A 1 15.14 16.38 4.12
CA GLY A 1 15.91 15.99 2.92
C GLY A 1 16.20 14.51 2.89
N VAL A 2 16.99 14.01 3.84
CA VAL A 2 17.45 12.60 3.91
C VAL A 2 16.29 11.59 3.98
N LEU A 3 15.26 11.86 4.79
CA LEU A 3 14.10 10.96 4.95
C LEU A 3 13.29 10.78 3.66
N ILE A 4 13.15 11.85 2.86
CA ILE A 4 12.46 11.79 1.55
C ILE A 4 13.25 10.90 0.59
N GLY A 5 14.57 11.06 0.54
CA GLY A 5 15.44 10.23 -0.29
C GLY A 5 15.39 8.74 0.11
N GLN A 6 15.41 8.44 1.41
CA GLN A 6 15.26 7.07 1.92
C GLN A 6 13.90 6.48 1.57
N ALA A 7 12.82 7.25 1.67
CA ALA A 7 11.50 6.79 1.31
C ALA A 7 11.39 6.49 -0.20
N ILE A 8 11.92 7.36 -1.06
CA ILE A 8 11.95 7.12 -2.51
C ILE A 8 12.72 5.83 -2.83
N LEU A 9 13.91 5.65 -2.23
CA LEU A 9 14.71 4.44 -2.41
C LEU A 9 13.98 3.19 -1.90
N GLY A 10 13.30 3.30 -0.75
CA GLY A 10 12.48 2.22 -0.21
C GLY A 10 11.31 1.85 -1.13
N THR A 11 10.57 2.85 -1.64
CA THR A 11 9.46 2.63 -2.56
C THR A 11 9.92 1.98 -3.85
N LEU A 12 10.99 2.49 -4.47
CA LEU A 12 11.55 1.90 -5.68
C LEU A 12 12.11 0.50 -5.44
N GLY A 13 12.78 0.30 -4.30
CA GLY A 13 13.31 -1.00 -3.90
C GLY A 13 12.22 -2.06 -3.74
N VAL A 14 11.12 -1.71 -3.05
CA VAL A 14 9.95 -2.59 -2.92
C VAL A 14 9.28 -2.80 -4.28
N PHE A 15 9.06 -1.76 -5.07
CA PHE A 15 8.43 -1.88 -6.39
C PHE A 15 9.23 -2.83 -7.31
N VAL A 16 10.54 -2.61 -7.43
CA VAL A 16 11.42 -3.47 -8.24
C VAL A 16 11.49 -4.88 -7.65
N GLY A 17 11.59 -5.01 -6.33
CA GLY A 17 11.58 -6.32 -5.65
C GLY A 17 10.31 -7.11 -5.95
N MET A 18 9.14 -6.48 -5.85
CA MET A 18 7.86 -7.11 -6.16
C MET A 18 7.73 -7.45 -7.65
N LEU A 19 8.27 -6.61 -8.55
CA LEU A 19 8.31 -6.90 -9.98
C LEU A 19 9.14 -8.16 -10.26
N VAL A 20 10.31 -8.29 -9.62
CA VAL A 20 11.15 -9.49 -9.74
C VAL A 20 10.43 -10.72 -9.19
N VAL A 21 9.79 -10.62 -8.03
CA VAL A 21 9.01 -11.71 -7.42
C VAL A 21 7.87 -12.15 -8.33
N TYR A 22 7.16 -11.20 -8.95
CA TYR A 22 6.11 -11.49 -9.92
C TYR A 22 6.67 -12.21 -11.16
N LYS A 23 7.71 -11.65 -11.78
CA LYS A 23 8.31 -12.18 -13.02
C LYS A 23 8.93 -13.57 -12.83
N THR A 24 9.52 -13.84 -11.66
CA THR A 24 10.08 -15.15 -11.33
C THR A 24 9.00 -16.18 -11.00
N GLY A 25 7.74 -15.77 -10.83
CA GLY A 25 6.64 -16.64 -10.46
C GLY A 25 6.75 -17.21 -9.05
N ALA A 26 7.60 -16.59 -8.19
CA ALA A 26 7.82 -17.03 -6.81
C ALA A 26 6.54 -16.93 -5.98
N ILE A 27 5.70 -15.93 -6.25
CA ILE A 27 4.36 -15.78 -5.65
C ILE A 27 3.33 -15.77 -6.78
N ARG A 28 2.40 -16.73 -6.76
CA ARG A 28 1.32 -16.80 -7.75
C ARG A 28 0.10 -16.02 -7.29
N VAL A 29 -0.38 -15.10 -8.13
CA VAL A 29 -1.61 -14.33 -7.91
C VAL A 29 -2.81 -15.24 -8.15
N THR A 30 -3.28 -15.89 -7.09
CA THR A 30 -4.48 -16.75 -7.16
C THR A 30 -5.74 -15.93 -6.86
N PRO A 31 -6.93 -16.38 -7.31
CA PRO A 31 -8.19 -15.71 -6.97
C PRO A 31 -8.46 -15.61 -5.46
N LYS A 32 -7.85 -16.49 -4.64
CA LYS A 32 -7.90 -16.42 -3.18
C LYS A 32 -6.99 -15.32 -2.64
N PHE A 33 -5.77 -15.22 -3.18
CA PHE A 33 -4.82 -14.15 -2.84
C PHE A 33 -5.40 -12.77 -3.16
N SER A 34 -5.91 -12.56 -4.37
CA SER A 34 -6.49 -11.26 -4.75
C SER A 34 -7.66 -10.87 -3.86
N ARG A 35 -8.55 -11.82 -3.53
CA ARG A 35 -9.65 -11.58 -2.59
C ARG A 35 -9.17 -11.21 -1.19
N MET A 36 -8.11 -11.85 -0.70
CA MET A 36 -7.52 -11.56 0.61
C MET A 36 -6.94 -10.14 0.65
N ILE A 37 -6.18 -9.73 -0.37
CA ILE A 37 -5.61 -8.37 -0.43
C ILE A 37 -6.70 -7.31 -0.57
N VAL A 38 -7.70 -7.54 -1.43
CA VAL A 38 -8.85 -6.64 -1.57
C VAL A 38 -9.64 -6.53 -0.26
N ALA A 39 -9.87 -7.64 0.44
CA ALA A 39 -10.49 -7.60 1.78
C ALA A 39 -9.63 -6.82 2.78
N GLY A 40 -8.30 -6.97 2.72
CA GLY A 40 -7.35 -6.19 3.52
C GLY A 40 -7.42 -4.68 3.22
N LEU A 41 -7.50 -4.30 1.95
CA LEU A 41 -7.71 -2.90 1.51
C LEU A 41 -9.00 -2.31 2.09
N PHE A 42 -10.11 -3.04 2.00
CA PHE A 42 -11.38 -2.61 2.62
C PHE A 42 -11.28 -2.54 4.14
N GLY A 43 -10.55 -3.47 4.78
CA GLY A 43 -10.29 -3.44 6.22
C GLY A 43 -9.49 -2.21 6.64
N VAL A 44 -8.42 -1.88 5.93
CA VAL A 44 -7.63 -0.66 6.15
C VAL A 44 -8.50 0.58 5.98
N LEU A 45 -9.32 0.64 4.92
CA LEU A 45 -10.22 1.77 4.68
C LEU A 45 -11.26 1.91 5.79
N ALA A 46 -11.88 0.82 6.24
CA ALA A 46 -12.83 0.82 7.35
C ALA A 46 -12.17 1.27 8.67
N LEU A 47 -10.95 0.81 8.95
CA LEU A 47 -10.19 1.25 10.13
C LEU A 47 -9.83 2.74 10.06
N MET A 48 -9.43 3.25 8.90
CA MET A 48 -9.15 4.67 8.72
C MET A 48 -10.40 5.53 8.88
N LEU A 49 -11.54 5.10 8.33
CA LEU A 49 -12.83 5.80 8.51
C LEU A 49 -13.29 5.74 9.97
N GLY A 50 -13.18 4.59 10.62
CA GLY A 50 -13.48 4.44 12.05
C GLY A 50 -12.61 5.34 12.91
N ASN A 51 -11.30 5.39 12.64
CA ASN A 51 -10.37 6.29 13.31
C ASN A 51 -10.76 7.77 13.12
N LEU A 52 -11.14 8.16 11.90
CA LEU A 52 -11.58 9.52 11.60
C LEU A 52 -12.85 9.90 12.38
N VAL A 53 -13.86 9.02 12.37
CA VAL A 53 -15.12 9.27 13.09
C VAL A 53 -14.86 9.38 14.60
N LEU A 54 -14.08 8.46 15.17
CA LEU A 54 -13.73 8.50 16.60
C LEU A 54 -12.91 9.75 16.97
N ALA A 55 -11.99 10.16 16.10
CA ALA A 55 -11.24 11.41 16.25
C ALA A 55 -12.16 12.64 16.25
N MET A 56 -13.18 12.68 15.37
CA MET A 56 -14.18 13.76 15.34
C MET A 56 -15.01 13.83 16.62
N PHE A 57 -15.24 12.70 17.30
CA PHE A 57 -15.90 12.64 18.61
C PHE A 57 -14.96 12.91 19.79
N GLY A 58 -13.71 13.30 19.55
CA GLY A 58 -12.75 13.67 20.60
C GLY A 58 -12.17 12.48 21.36
N VAL A 59 -12.35 11.24 20.88
CA VAL A 59 -11.76 10.05 21.50
C VAL A 59 -10.24 10.15 21.43
N ASP A 60 -9.59 9.86 22.55
CA ASP A 60 -8.13 9.94 22.73
C ASP A 60 -7.55 11.31 22.34
N HIS A 61 -8.10 12.41 22.90
CA HIS A 61 -7.69 13.78 22.58
C HIS A 61 -7.82 14.13 21.08
N GLY A 62 -8.77 13.50 20.38
CA GLY A 62 -8.97 13.66 18.95
C GLY A 62 -8.03 12.82 18.07
N GLN A 63 -7.28 11.86 18.66
CA GLN A 63 -6.41 10.95 17.91
C GLN A 63 -7.13 9.66 17.47
N GLY A 64 -8.36 9.43 17.93
CA GLY A 64 -9.19 8.31 17.52
C GLY A 64 -8.70 6.98 18.08
N LEU A 65 -8.29 6.05 17.21
CA LEU A 65 -7.76 4.73 17.57
C LEU A 65 -6.23 4.73 17.75
N GLY A 66 -5.57 5.89 17.68
CA GLY A 66 -4.11 5.97 17.76
C GLY A 66 -3.38 5.33 16.57
N LEU A 67 -4.08 5.03 15.47
CA LEU A 67 -3.47 4.41 14.28
C LEU A 67 -2.47 5.34 13.57
N ARG A 68 -2.50 6.64 13.91
CA ARG A 68 -1.65 7.69 13.34
C ARG A 68 -0.92 8.52 14.40
N SER A 69 -0.94 8.12 15.67
CA SER A 69 -0.40 8.90 16.78
C SER A 69 1.12 8.80 16.96
N GLY A 70 1.81 8.01 16.13
CA GLY A 70 3.26 7.81 16.22
C GLY A 70 3.70 6.76 17.24
N GLY A 71 2.80 6.23 18.07
CA GLY A 71 3.12 5.17 19.02
C GLY A 71 3.34 3.78 18.38
N PRO A 72 3.67 2.75 19.19
CA PRO A 72 3.94 1.39 18.72
C PRO A 72 2.82 0.78 17.86
N LEU A 73 1.56 1.12 18.14
CA LEU A 73 0.40 0.70 17.34
C LEU A 73 0.41 1.32 15.93
N ALA A 74 0.82 2.58 15.79
CA ALA A 74 0.90 3.28 14.52
C ALA A 74 2.01 2.70 13.63
N ILE A 75 3.14 2.29 14.23
CA ILE A 75 4.23 1.60 13.54
C ILE A 75 3.74 0.25 13.00
N MET A 76 3.10 -0.56 13.85
CA MET A 76 2.56 -1.87 13.44
C MET A 76 1.52 -1.72 12.31
N PHE A 77 0.62 -0.74 12.43
CA PHE A 77 -0.38 -0.47 11.40
C PHE A 77 0.25 -0.04 10.07
N SER A 78 1.28 0.81 10.10
CA SER A 78 1.99 1.24 8.89
C SER A 78 2.73 0.08 8.23
N LEU A 79 3.38 -0.81 9.01
CA LEU A 79 3.99 -2.03 8.48
C LEU A 79 2.98 -2.94 7.77
N VAL A 80 1.79 -3.12 8.34
CA VAL A 80 0.70 -3.86 7.69
C VAL A 80 0.27 -3.19 6.39
N CYS A 81 0.12 -1.86 6.37
CA CYS A 81 -0.23 -1.12 5.16
C CYS A 81 0.86 -1.21 4.08
N ILE A 82 2.14 -1.15 4.45
CA ILE A 82 3.28 -1.34 3.54
C ILE A 82 3.25 -2.74 2.93
N ALA A 83 3.02 -3.77 3.74
CA ALA A 83 2.92 -5.15 3.25
C ALA A 83 1.74 -5.31 2.29
N LEU A 84 0.57 -4.76 2.63
CA LEU A 84 -0.61 -4.78 1.74
C LEU A 84 -0.34 -4.05 0.42
N ALA A 85 0.26 -2.87 0.46
CA ALA A 85 0.62 -2.11 -0.74
C ALA A 85 1.64 -2.87 -1.61
N ALA A 86 2.65 -3.50 -0.99
CA ALA A 86 3.61 -4.33 -1.69
C ALA A 86 2.93 -5.52 -2.40
N PHE A 87 2.02 -6.21 -1.72
CA PHE A 87 1.27 -7.32 -2.30
C PHE A 87 0.25 -6.87 -3.36
N SER A 88 -0.32 -5.68 -3.24
CA SER A 88 -1.17 -5.09 -4.28
C SER A 88 -0.43 -4.94 -5.61
N PHE A 89 0.89 -4.66 -5.60
CA PHE A 89 1.65 -4.63 -6.85
C PHE A 89 1.62 -5.95 -7.62
N LEU A 90 1.60 -7.10 -6.93
CA LEU A 90 1.48 -8.38 -7.63
C LEU A 90 0.18 -8.47 -8.41
N ILE A 91 -0.92 -7.98 -7.83
CA ILE A 91 -2.23 -7.94 -8.47
C ILE A 91 -2.22 -6.94 -9.63
N ASP A 92 -1.60 -5.78 -9.44
CA ASP A 92 -1.49 -4.76 -10.48
C ASP A 92 -0.67 -5.26 -11.68
N PHE A 93 0.45 -5.97 -11.45
CA PHE A 93 1.24 -6.59 -12.50
C PHE A 93 0.51 -7.72 -13.21
N ASP A 94 -0.24 -8.54 -12.46
CA ASP A 94 -1.07 -9.60 -13.02
C ASP A 94 -2.20 -9.05 -13.90
N ALA A 95 -2.86 -7.99 -13.47
CA ALA A 95 -3.86 -7.29 -14.27
C ALA A 95 -3.25 -6.70 -15.55
N ALA A 96 -2.03 -6.14 -15.45
CA ALA A 96 -1.28 -5.63 -16.61
C ALA A 96 -1.00 -6.73 -17.64
N ASP A 97 -0.46 -7.86 -17.19
CA ASP A 97 -0.12 -8.98 -18.07
C ASP A 97 -1.38 -9.61 -18.70
N GLN A 98 -2.45 -9.77 -17.93
CA GLN A 98 -3.74 -10.28 -18.44
C GLN A 98 -4.31 -9.40 -19.54
N MET A 99 -4.25 -8.07 -19.42
CA MET A 99 -4.76 -7.17 -20.47
C MET A 99 -3.90 -7.20 -21.73
N ILE A 100 -2.58 -7.30 -21.59
CA ILE A 100 -1.68 -7.46 -22.73
C ILE A 100 -1.98 -8.77 -23.45
N ARG A 101 -2.14 -9.87 -22.71
CA ARG A 101 -2.47 -11.20 -23.25
C ARG A 101 -3.86 -11.25 -23.88
N ALA A 102 -4.81 -10.48 -23.36
CA ALA A 102 -6.16 -10.34 -23.94
C ALA A 102 -6.20 -9.46 -25.20
N GLY A 103 -5.08 -8.83 -25.60
CA GLY A 103 -5.03 -7.93 -26.74
C GLY A 103 -5.86 -6.65 -26.53
N ALA A 104 -5.98 -6.20 -25.28
CA ALA A 104 -6.79 -5.04 -24.94
C ALA A 104 -6.30 -3.78 -25.68
N PRO A 105 -7.21 -2.90 -26.15
CA PRO A 105 -6.82 -1.67 -26.84
C PRO A 105 -5.97 -0.77 -25.94
N GLU A 106 -5.04 0.00 -26.50
CA GLU A 106 -4.16 0.93 -25.76
C GLU A 106 -4.94 1.88 -24.83
N LYS A 107 -6.18 2.21 -25.20
CA LYS A 107 -7.12 2.99 -24.38
C LYS A 107 -7.52 2.32 -23.07
N ALA A 108 -7.14 1.08 -22.79
CA ALA A 108 -7.35 0.42 -21.52
C ALA A 108 -6.08 0.48 -20.63
N ALA A 109 -4.90 0.70 -21.22
CA ALA A 109 -3.63 0.73 -20.50
C ALA A 109 -3.55 1.86 -19.47
N TRP A 110 -4.24 2.99 -19.69
CA TRP A 110 -4.25 4.10 -18.73
C TRP A 110 -4.83 3.70 -17.37
N GLY A 111 -5.83 2.80 -17.34
CA GLY A 111 -6.46 2.37 -16.10
C GLY A 111 -5.51 1.55 -15.22
N ILE A 112 -4.71 0.70 -15.87
CA ILE A 112 -3.67 -0.09 -15.20
C ILE A 112 -2.52 0.78 -14.72
N ALA A 113 -2.07 1.71 -15.57
CA ALA A 113 -1.04 2.67 -15.20
C ALA A 113 -1.48 3.53 -14.00
N LEU A 114 -2.75 3.92 -13.95
CA LEU A 114 -3.33 4.64 -12.81
C LEU A 114 -3.33 3.77 -11.55
N GLY A 115 -3.80 2.52 -11.62
CA GLY A 115 -3.78 1.59 -10.48
C GLY A 115 -2.37 1.42 -9.90
N LEU A 116 -1.40 1.10 -10.76
CA LEU A 116 0.01 0.99 -10.38
C LEU A 116 0.55 2.26 -9.73
N THR A 117 0.22 3.43 -10.30
CA THR A 117 0.68 4.72 -9.77
C THR A 117 0.07 5.02 -8.40
N VAL A 118 -1.22 4.71 -8.21
CA VAL A 118 -1.90 4.87 -6.91
C VAL A 118 -1.26 3.98 -5.85
N THR A 119 -0.99 2.71 -6.17
CA THR A 119 -0.29 1.78 -5.26
C THR A 119 1.11 2.29 -4.92
N LEU A 120 1.83 2.83 -5.90
CA LEU A 120 3.17 3.41 -5.72
C LEU A 120 3.17 4.64 -4.80
N VAL A 121 2.24 5.57 -5.03
CA VAL A 121 2.09 6.77 -4.18
C VAL A 121 1.65 6.37 -2.77
N TRP A 122 0.74 5.41 -2.64
CA TRP A 122 0.29 4.93 -1.34
C TRP A 122 1.44 4.30 -0.54
N LEU A 123 2.22 3.43 -1.17
CA LEU A 123 3.41 2.83 -0.56
C LEU A 123 4.42 3.90 -0.12
N TYR A 124 4.67 4.89 -0.97
CA TYR A 124 5.57 6.01 -0.64
C TYR A 124 5.11 6.76 0.61
N ILE A 125 3.82 7.08 0.70
CA ILE A 125 3.25 7.77 1.87
C ILE A 125 3.39 6.91 3.14
N GLU A 126 3.17 5.60 3.06
CA GLU A 126 3.33 4.72 4.22
C GLU A 126 4.80 4.56 4.64
N ILE A 127 5.74 4.40 3.70
CA ILE A 127 7.17 4.32 4.03
C ILE A 127 7.65 5.63 4.66
N LEU A 128 7.27 6.77 4.08
CA LEU A 128 7.56 8.08 4.67
C LEU A 128 7.04 8.17 6.10
N ARG A 129 5.81 7.71 6.33
CA ARG A 129 5.17 7.78 7.64
C ARG A 129 5.86 6.86 8.64
N LEU A 130 6.20 5.64 8.25
CA LEU A 130 6.97 4.72 9.08
C LEU A 130 8.31 5.34 9.48
N LEU A 131 9.07 5.86 8.51
CA LEU A 131 10.35 6.52 8.77
C LEU A 131 10.18 7.76 9.66
N SER A 132 9.08 8.49 9.49
CA SER A 132 8.73 9.63 10.35
C SER A 132 8.49 9.20 11.79
N TYR A 133 7.82 8.07 12.03
CA TYR A 133 7.62 7.58 13.40
C TYR A 133 8.95 7.15 14.03
N LEU A 134 9.78 6.42 13.27
CA LEU A 134 11.09 5.94 13.75
C LEU A 134 12.13 7.06 13.99
N GLN A 135 11.92 8.26 13.45
CA GLN A 135 12.79 9.42 13.68
C GLN A 135 12.27 10.38 14.76
N ASN A 136 10.99 10.32 15.10
CA ASN A 136 10.39 11.19 16.12
C ASN A 136 10.36 10.54 17.52
N ASP A 137 10.82 9.29 17.64
CA ASP A 137 11.23 8.62 18.89
C ASP A 137 12.73 8.85 19.16
#